data_AF-A0A6L8MDY1-F1
#
_entry.id   AF-A0A6L8MDY1-F1
#
_cell.length_a   1.000
_cell.length_b   1.000
_cell.length_c   1.000
_cell.angle_alpha   90.00
_cell.angle_beta   90.00
_cell.angle_gamma   90.00
#
_symmetry.space_group_name_H-M   'P 1'
#
loop_
_entity.id
_entity.type
_entity.pdbx_description
1 polymer ?
#
loop_
_entity_poly.entity_id
_entity_poly.type
_entity_poly.pdbx_seq_one_letter_code
_entity_poly.pdbx_strand_id
1 'polypeptide(L)'
;MNAPISAALLQLRAGNVAASAAKADGQLRAVQVVTQPMVPTDVRLLRSGYEHDGLRLDLYGTLDAAGYEVESAALSGATEKIDVTVWLTREQLRQMSDWCDRHLPSAHELGLVSQQEARADLAMWMRSCGAEPP
;
A
#
# COMPACT_ATOMS: atom_id res chain seq x y z
N MET A 1 18.02 25.46 -33.29
CA MET A 1 18.82 25.26 -32.07
C MET A 1 17.89 25.41 -30.85
N ASN A 2 17.34 24.31 -30.34
CA ASN A 2 16.32 24.33 -29.26
C ASN A 2 16.95 23.98 -27.90
N ALA A 3 18.10 24.58 -27.59
CA ALA A 3 18.85 24.33 -26.36
C ALA A 3 18.23 24.89 -25.05
N PRO A 4 17.43 25.98 -25.02
CA PRO A 4 17.05 26.59 -23.74
C PRO A 4 15.97 25.80 -22.99
N ILE A 5 15.07 25.12 -23.70
CA ILE A 5 13.98 24.33 -23.08
C ILE A 5 14.53 23.02 -22.49
N SER A 6 15.42 22.35 -23.21
CA SER A 6 16.06 21.13 -22.74
C SER A 6 16.96 21.38 -21.52
N ALA A 7 17.63 22.53 -21.46
CA ALA A 7 18.41 22.95 -20.29
C ALA A 7 17.52 23.23 -19.07
N ALA A 8 16.38 23.91 -19.27
CA ALA A 8 15.41 24.19 -18.20
C ALA A 8 14.79 22.90 -17.63
N LEU A 9 14.47 21.91 -18.48
CA LEU A 9 13.95 20.61 -18.04
C LEU A 9 14.99 19.77 -17.29
N LEU A 10 16.27 19.85 -17.68
CA LEU A 10 17.37 19.20 -16.96
C LEU A 10 17.64 19.87 -15.60
N GLN A 11 17.54 21.19 -15.52
CA GLN A 11 17.68 21.93 -14.26
C GLN A 11 16.52 21.65 -13.30
N LEU A 12 15.28 21.49 -13.79
CA LEU A 12 14.14 21.07 -12.96
C LEU A 12 14.29 19.64 -12.44
N ARG A 13 14.83 18.72 -13.26
CA ARG A 13 15.13 17.35 -12.80
C ARG A 13 16.29 17.30 -11.82
N ALA A 14 17.34 18.10 -12.03
CA ALA A 14 18.50 18.18 -11.13
C ALA A 14 18.15 18.86 -9.79
N GLY A 15 17.24 19.84 -9.80
CA GLY A 15 16.75 20.54 -8.61
C GLY A 15 15.97 19.65 -7.65
N ASN A 16 15.39 18.54 -8.14
CA ASN A 16 14.70 17.56 -7.29
C ASN A 16 15.64 16.54 -6.62
N VAL A 17 16.93 16.49 -6.99
CA VAL A 17 17.87 15.47 -6.49
C VAL A 17 19.04 16.07 -5.70
N ALA A 18 19.37 17.35 -5.87
CA ALA A 18 20.49 17.97 -5.16
C ALA A 18 20.01 18.94 -4.09
N ALA A 19 19.93 18.43 -2.86
CA ALA A 19 20.24 19.22 -1.68
C ALA A 19 21.64 19.82 -1.85
N SER A 20 21.74 21.05 -2.34
CA SER A 20 22.83 21.96 -2.04
C SER A 20 22.39 23.39 -2.33
N ALA A 21 22.27 24.14 -1.23
CA ALA A 21 22.09 25.58 -1.23
C ALA A 21 23.19 26.25 -2.07
N ALA A 22 22.85 26.72 -3.27
CA ALA A 22 23.69 27.63 -4.02
C ALA A 22 23.45 29.05 -3.48
N LYS A 23 24.46 29.55 -2.77
CA LYS A 23 24.58 30.91 -2.25
C LYS A 23 24.60 31.90 -3.42
N ALA A 24 23.56 32.72 -3.55
CA ALA A 24 23.60 34.00 -4.25
C ALA A 24 22.58 34.93 -3.58
N ASP A 25 23.11 35.94 -2.89
CA ASP A 25 22.41 37.09 -2.31
C ASP A 25 21.21 36.85 -1.38
N GLY A 26 21.50 36.82 -0.07
CA GLY A 26 20.72 37.56 0.93
C GLY A 26 19.39 37.00 1.44
N GLN A 27 18.80 35.97 0.83
CA GLN A 27 17.66 35.28 1.45
C GLN A 27 17.57 33.83 0.96
N LEU A 28 17.96 32.89 1.82
CA LEU A 28 17.72 31.46 1.60
C LEU A 28 16.20 31.23 1.64
N ARG A 29 15.54 31.23 0.47
CA ARG A 29 14.19 30.68 0.36
C ARG A 29 14.29 29.17 0.54
N ALA A 30 13.77 28.68 1.67
CA ALA A 30 13.57 27.25 1.88
C ALA A 30 12.61 26.73 0.80
N VAL A 31 13.13 26.02 -0.20
CA VAL A 31 12.30 25.24 -1.13
C VAL A 31 11.86 24.01 -0.36
N GLN A 32 10.60 24.00 0.06
CA GLN A 32 10.02 22.87 0.76
C GLN A 32 9.72 21.77 -0.25
N VAL A 33 10.55 20.72 -0.29
CA VAL A 33 10.27 19.52 -1.07
C VAL A 33 9.14 18.78 -0.37
N VAL A 34 7.96 18.75 -1.01
CA VAL A 34 6.81 17.99 -0.52
C VAL A 34 6.94 16.57 -1.06
N THR A 35 7.37 15.64 -0.21
CA THR A 35 7.34 14.21 -0.51
C THR A 35 5.89 13.73 -0.43
N GLN A 36 5.44 12.96 -1.43
CA GLN A 36 4.13 12.34 -1.38
C GLN A 36 4.12 11.28 -0.26
N PRO A 37 3.08 11.26 0.59
CA PRO A 37 2.94 10.21 1.58
C PRO A 37 2.76 8.87 0.85
N MET A 38 3.50 7.87 1.31
CA MET A 38 3.43 6.51 0.78
C MET A 38 2.78 5.60 1.81
N VAL A 39 2.07 4.58 1.33
CA VAL A 39 1.50 3.56 2.20
C VAL A 39 2.62 2.90 3.00
N PRO A 40 2.49 2.79 4.34
CA PRO A 40 3.46 2.11 5.18
C PRO A 40 3.76 0.68 4.73
N THR A 41 4.96 0.17 4.99
CA THR A 41 5.38 -1.17 4.53
C THR A 41 4.92 -2.31 5.43
N ASP A 42 4.50 -1.99 6.65
CA ASP A 42 3.99 -2.91 7.68
C ASP A 42 2.52 -3.28 7.47
N VAL A 43 1.77 -2.50 6.69
CA VAL A 43 0.38 -2.81 6.34
C VAL A 43 0.28 -3.65 5.08
N ARG A 44 -0.67 -4.60 5.06
CA ARG A 44 -0.91 -5.48 3.91
C ARG A 44 -2.13 -5.03 3.11
N LEU A 45 -2.15 -5.37 1.82
CA LEU A 45 -3.33 -5.13 0.98
C LEU A 45 -4.47 -6.03 1.46
N LEU A 46 -5.59 -5.43 1.86
CA LEU A 46 -6.81 -6.12 2.28
C LEU A 46 -7.76 -6.25 1.09
N ARG A 47 -7.96 -5.16 0.35
CA ARG A 47 -8.85 -5.13 -0.82
C ARG A 47 -8.34 -4.16 -1.87
N SER A 48 -8.31 -4.59 -3.13
CA SER A 48 -8.07 -3.70 -4.27
C SER A 48 -9.38 -3.19 -4.89
N GLY A 49 -9.32 -1.96 -5.41
CA GLY A 49 -10.39 -1.34 -6.21
C GLY A 49 -11.72 -1.13 -5.47
N TYR A 50 -11.67 -0.89 -4.17
CA TYR A 50 -12.82 -0.48 -3.36
C TYR A 50 -13.32 0.89 -3.82
N GLU A 51 -14.63 1.06 -4.00
CA GLU A 51 -15.22 2.33 -4.45
C GLU A 51 -15.73 3.14 -3.27
N HIS A 52 -15.27 4.39 -3.14
CA HIS A 52 -15.69 5.35 -2.14
C HIS A 52 -15.88 6.72 -2.76
N ASP A 53 -17.09 7.27 -2.71
CA ASP A 53 -17.43 8.59 -3.25
C ASP A 53 -16.95 8.82 -4.70
N GLY A 54 -17.05 7.79 -5.53
CA GLY A 54 -16.62 7.82 -6.94
C GLY A 54 -15.11 7.67 -7.16
N LEU A 55 -14.33 7.49 -6.11
CA LEU A 55 -12.90 7.16 -6.17
C LEU A 55 -12.68 5.66 -6.00
N ARG A 56 -11.72 5.10 -6.73
CA ARG A 56 -11.27 3.72 -6.53
C ARG A 56 -10.02 3.71 -5.66
N LEU A 57 -10.11 3.01 -4.54
CA LEU A 57 -9.10 2.93 -3.51
C LEU A 57 -8.64 1.49 -3.32
N ASP A 58 -7.36 1.32 -3.05
CA ASP A 58 -6.80 0.07 -2.53
C ASP A 58 -6.68 0.22 -1.01
N LEU A 59 -7.31 -0.68 -0.26
CA LEU A 59 -7.38 -0.66 1.20
C LEU A 59 -6.26 -1.51 1.80
N TYR A 60 -5.55 -0.93 2.76
CA TYR A 60 -4.42 -1.54 3.45
C TYR A 60 -4.65 -1.52 4.96
N GLY A 61 -4.12 -2.54 5.63
CA GLY A 61 -4.16 -2.61 7.08
C GLY A 61 -3.88 -4.02 7.57
N THR A 62 -4.52 -4.42 8.65
CA THR A 62 -4.26 -5.68 9.34
C THR A 62 -5.52 -6.55 9.43
N LEU A 63 -5.31 -7.83 9.71
CA LEU A 63 -6.36 -8.79 10.04
C LEU A 63 -5.91 -9.53 11.29
N ASP A 64 -6.72 -9.46 12.32
CA ASP A 64 -6.50 -10.16 13.56
C ASP A 64 -7.72 -11.01 13.95
N ALA A 65 -7.79 -11.42 15.21
CA ALA A 65 -8.91 -12.21 15.71
C ALA A 65 -10.20 -11.38 15.88
N ALA A 66 -10.10 -10.04 15.98
CA ALA A 66 -11.22 -9.13 16.12
C ALA A 66 -11.84 -8.74 14.75
N GLY A 67 -11.05 -8.77 13.68
CA GLY A 67 -11.51 -8.53 12.32
C GLY A 67 -10.45 -7.85 11.46
N TYR A 68 -10.92 -7.19 10.41
CA TYR A 68 -10.12 -6.35 9.55
C TYR A 68 -10.03 -4.94 10.13
N GLU A 69 -8.82 -4.38 10.18
CA GLU A 69 -8.60 -2.97 10.50
C GLU A 69 -7.96 -2.29 9.29
N VAL A 70 -8.64 -1.29 8.71
CA VAL A 70 -8.11 -0.48 7.62
C VAL A 70 -7.35 0.70 8.20
N GLU A 71 -6.04 0.69 8.01
CA GLU A 71 -5.11 1.69 8.53
C GLU A 71 -4.67 2.68 7.45
N SER A 72 -4.66 2.26 6.18
CA SER A 72 -4.29 3.12 5.07
C SER A 72 -5.12 2.85 3.81
N ALA A 73 -5.27 3.86 2.97
CA ALA A 73 -5.90 3.75 1.67
C ALA A 73 -5.00 4.41 0.61
N ALA A 74 -4.87 3.78 -0.55
CA ALA A 74 -4.17 4.36 -1.70
C ALA A 74 -5.09 4.53 -2.90
N LEU A 75 -4.75 5.45 -3.80
CA LEU A 75 -5.46 5.55 -5.07
C LEU A 75 -5.16 4.31 -5.93
N SER A 76 -6.22 3.62 -6.33
CA SER A 76 -6.09 2.37 -7.10
C SER A 76 -5.51 2.64 -8.50
N GLY A 77 -4.57 1.79 -8.92
CA GLY A 77 -3.93 1.90 -10.24
C GLY A 77 -2.81 2.96 -10.34
N ALA A 78 -2.50 3.67 -9.26
CA ALA A 78 -1.31 4.50 -9.21
C ALA A 78 -0.03 3.63 -9.21
N THR A 79 0.97 4.02 -10.01
CA THR A 79 2.27 3.31 -10.06
C THR A 79 2.97 3.32 -8.71
N GLU A 80 2.82 4.42 -7.98
CA GLU A 80 3.33 4.61 -6.63
C GLU A 80 2.15 4.48 -5.67
N LYS A 81 2.32 3.73 -4.58
CA LYS A 81 1.29 3.53 -3.54
C LYS A 81 1.10 4.82 -2.73
N ILE A 82 0.48 5.81 -3.36
CA ILE A 82 0.26 7.13 -2.78
C ILE A 82 -0.83 7.00 -1.71
N ASP A 83 -0.46 7.27 -0.47
CA ASP A 83 -1.36 7.21 0.66
C ASP A 83 -2.28 8.44 0.68
N VAL A 84 -3.58 8.19 0.69
CA VAL A 84 -4.63 9.21 0.70
C VAL A 84 -5.36 9.28 2.04
N THR A 85 -4.91 8.51 3.03
CA THR A 85 -5.55 8.35 4.34
C THR A 85 -5.69 9.66 5.10
N VAL A 86 -4.76 10.60 4.91
CA VAL A 86 -4.82 11.93 5.54
C VAL A 86 -6.08 12.72 5.14
N TRP A 87 -6.72 12.39 4.01
CA TRP A 87 -7.97 13.01 3.57
C TRP A 87 -9.22 12.25 4.03
N LEU A 88 -9.05 11.09 4.67
CA LEU A 88 -10.13 10.29 5.21
C LEU A 88 -10.32 10.55 6.69
N THR A 89 -11.57 10.60 7.12
CA THR A 89 -11.91 10.65 8.54
C THR A 89 -11.76 9.27 9.17
N ARG A 90 -11.53 9.23 10.48
CA ARG A 90 -11.49 7.98 11.24
C ARG A 90 -12.79 7.17 11.09
N GLU A 91 -13.92 7.84 10.99
CA GLU A 91 -15.22 7.19 10.80
C GLU A 91 -15.31 6.53 9.41
N GLN A 92 -14.81 7.17 8.35
CA GLN A 92 -14.72 6.54 7.02
C GLN A 92 -13.83 5.30 7.03
N LEU A 93 -12.66 5.36 7.68
CA LEU A 93 -11.77 4.18 7.82
C LEU A 93 -12.46 3.04 8.59
N ARG A 94 -13.22 3.37 9.63
CA ARG A 94 -14.01 2.38 10.37
C ARG A 94 -15.08 1.75 9.50
N GLN A 95 -15.81 2.53 8.70
CA GLN A 95 -16.81 2.01 7.76
C GLN A 95 -16.20 1.11 6.69
N MET A 96 -14.98 1.42 6.23
CA MET A 96 -14.22 0.56 5.32
C MET A 96 -13.81 -0.75 6.00
N SER A 97 -13.41 -0.71 7.28
CA SER A 97 -13.12 -1.88 8.11
C SER A 97 -14.36 -2.77 8.29
N ASP A 98 -15.49 -2.17 8.70
CA ASP A 98 -16.79 -2.84 8.81
C ASP A 98 -17.27 -3.44 7.48
N TRP A 99 -16.89 -2.82 6.35
CA TRP A 99 -17.15 -3.38 5.02
C TRP A 99 -16.28 -4.61 4.75
N CYS A 100 -14.98 -4.55 5.06
CA CYS A 100 -14.06 -5.68 4.93
C CYS A 100 -14.53 -6.89 5.74
N ASP A 101 -14.93 -6.69 6.99
CA ASP A 101 -15.46 -7.77 7.86
C ASP A 101 -16.69 -8.48 7.28
N ARG A 102 -17.52 -7.76 6.52
CA ARG A 102 -18.74 -8.32 5.93
C ARG A 102 -18.52 -9.01 4.58
N HIS A 103 -17.44 -8.70 3.88
CA HIS A 103 -17.25 -9.14 2.48
C HIS A 103 -16.00 -9.99 2.25
N LEU A 104 -15.05 -9.97 3.20
CA LEU A 104 -13.82 -10.75 3.11
C LEU A 104 -13.88 -11.94 4.09
N PRO A 105 -13.17 -13.03 3.81
CA PRO A 105 -13.14 -14.19 4.71
C PRO A 105 -12.54 -13.83 6.06
N SER A 106 -13.15 -14.32 7.13
CA SER A 106 -12.63 -14.14 8.49
C SER A 106 -11.26 -14.80 8.67
N ALA A 107 -10.50 -14.36 9.68
CA ALA A 107 -9.22 -14.97 10.04
C ALA A 107 -9.36 -16.48 10.34
N HIS A 108 -10.49 -16.89 10.92
CA HIS A 108 -10.79 -18.30 11.18
C HIS A 108 -10.94 -19.11 9.90
N GLU A 109 -11.70 -18.61 8.93
CA GLU A 109 -11.91 -19.28 7.64
C GLU A 109 -10.61 -19.40 6.86
N LEU A 110 -9.78 -18.35 6.84
CA LEU A 110 -8.44 -18.42 6.24
C LEU A 110 -7.55 -19.45 6.94
N GLY A 111 -7.65 -19.55 8.27
CA GLY A 111 -6.96 -20.57 9.05
C GLY A 111 -7.39 -21.99 8.69
N LEU A 112 -8.69 -22.23 8.49
CA LEU A 112 -9.22 -23.53 8.07
C LEU A 112 -8.73 -23.92 6.68
N VAL A 113 -8.71 -22.99 5.73
CA VAL A 113 -8.19 -23.22 4.37
C VAL A 113 -6.70 -23.57 4.43
N SER A 114 -5.92 -22.79 5.17
CA SER A 114 -4.48 -23.04 5.34
C SER A 114 -4.19 -24.41 5.96
N GLN A 115 -4.99 -24.85 6.93
CA GLN A 115 -4.85 -26.19 7.50
C GLN A 115 -5.18 -27.30 6.50
N GLN A 116 -6.18 -27.10 5.64
CA GLN A 116 -6.54 -28.05 4.60
C GLN A 116 -5.42 -28.17 3.55
N GLU A 117 -4.86 -27.04 3.13
CA GLU A 117 -3.72 -27.00 2.21
C GLU A 117 -2.50 -27.71 2.80
N ALA A 118 -2.16 -27.43 4.06
CA ALA A 118 -1.05 -28.09 4.74
C ALA A 118 -1.22 -29.62 4.83
N ARG A 119 -2.45 -30.10 5.06
CA ARG A 119 -2.77 -31.54 5.05
C ARG A 119 -2.66 -32.13 3.65
N ALA A 120 -3.10 -31.40 2.63
CA ALA A 120 -3.01 -31.83 1.24
C ALA A 120 -1.55 -31.92 0.78
N ASP A 121 -0.73 -30.93 1.13
CA ASP A 121 0.71 -30.90 0.84
C ASP A 121 1.44 -32.05 1.51
N LEU A 122 1.16 -32.31 2.79
CA LEU A 122 1.71 -33.46 3.51
C LEU A 122 1.31 -34.77 2.82
N ALA A 123 0.04 -34.95 2.48
CA ALA A 123 -0.41 -36.16 1.78
C ALA A 123 0.26 -36.33 0.40
N MET A 124 0.50 -35.24 -0.33
CA MET A 124 1.27 -35.27 -1.59
C MET A 124 2.73 -35.68 -1.35
N TRP A 125 3.38 -35.09 -0.35
CA TRP A 125 4.75 -35.43 0.02
C TRP A 125 4.89 -36.90 0.41
N MET A 126 4.01 -37.42 1.26
CA MET A 126 4.03 -38.82 1.70
C MET A 126 3.88 -39.80 0.53
N ARG A 127 2.98 -39.50 -0.42
CA ARG A 127 2.87 -40.28 -1.67
C ARG A 127 4.14 -40.24 -2.51
N SER A 128 4.82 -39.10 -2.57
CA SER A 128 6.06 -38.94 -3.34
C SER A 128 7.27 -39.64 -2.71
N CYS A 129 7.29 -39.75 -1.38
CA CYS A 129 8.39 -40.37 -0.63
C CYS A 129 8.15 -41.83 -0.24
N GLY A 130 6.97 -42.39 -0.57
CA GLY A 130 6.61 -43.77 -0.21
C GLY A 130 6.47 -43.99 1.30
N ALA A 131 6.21 -42.94 2.08
CA ALA A 131 6.08 -43.01 3.53
C ALA A 131 4.63 -43.35 3.93
N GLU A 132 4.44 -44.37 4.76
CA GLU A 132 3.14 -44.67 5.38
C GLU A 132 2.81 -43.64 6.48
N PRO A 133 1.52 -43.27 6.63
CA PRO A 133 1.08 -42.36 7.70
C PRO A 133 1.31 -42.97 9.09
N PRO A 134 1.69 -42.15 10.09
CA PRO A 134 1.77 -42.60 11.48
C PRO A 134 0.39 -42.93 12.07
#